data_AF-A0AA86U373-F1
#
_entry.id   AF-A0AA86U373-F1
#
_cell.length_a   1.000
_cell.length_b   1.000
_cell.length_c   1.000
_cell.angle_alpha   90.00
_cell.angle_beta   90.00
_cell.angle_gamma   90.00
#
_symmetry.space_group_name_H-M   'P 1'
#
loop_
_entity.id
_entity.type
_entity.pdbx_description
1 polymer ?
#
loop_
_entity_poly.entity_id
_entity_poly.type
_entity_poly.pdbx_seq_one_letter_code
_entity_poly.pdbx_strand_id
1 'polypeptide(L)'
;MLYFTQDIFVRKRNAKYCSYTLNIALCISLSPIITLQHFLHSKTHTQHPYFYSLQKSARLNQQFTELWHSIIFKFCLQNGVFELQSDSKIFTQPFKCEPELVQHLFKSLLMQKQAVKTNNGIKVLTVSSAKGAQIMIEKMKTLFMEDIYLESEIRDVFKGTVIQNAPEEIINSIYQQLEREKQITVIKAEDGSIEGIKVHLTQ
;
A
#
# COMPACT_ATOMS: atom_id res chain seq x y z
N MET A 1 48.05 -23.06 -6.11
CA MET A 1 48.71 -21.77 -5.77
C MET A 1 47.65 -20.68 -5.95
N LEU A 2 46.92 -20.36 -4.87
CA LEU A 2 45.85 -19.36 -4.86
C LEU A 2 46.27 -18.29 -3.84
N TYR A 3 46.44 -17.07 -4.34
CA TYR A 3 46.69 -15.89 -3.51
C TYR A 3 45.35 -15.28 -3.10
N PHE A 4 45.10 -15.20 -1.79
CA PHE A 4 44.18 -14.23 -1.20
C PHE A 4 44.99 -13.43 -0.17
N THR A 5 45.42 -12.23 -0.54
CA THR A 5 45.96 -11.26 0.40
C THR A 5 44.80 -10.54 1.07
N GLN A 6 44.69 -10.75 2.38
CA GLN A 6 43.96 -9.92 3.31
C GLN A 6 44.68 -8.58 3.44
N ASP A 7 43.99 -7.48 3.18
CA ASP A 7 44.35 -6.18 3.73
C ASP A 7 43.24 -5.71 4.68
N ILE A 8 43.52 -5.94 5.96
CA ILE A 8 42.84 -5.35 7.11
C ILE A 8 43.69 -4.14 7.51
N PHE A 9 43.15 -2.92 7.37
CA PHE A 9 43.67 -1.78 8.14
C PHE A 9 42.57 -0.83 8.61
N VAL A 10 42.06 -1.15 9.81
CA VAL A 10 41.88 -0.31 10.99
C VAL A 10 41.61 1.20 10.78
N ARG A 11 40.46 1.68 11.33
CA ARG A 11 40.49 2.76 12.34
C ARG A 11 39.26 2.78 13.24
N LYS A 12 39.51 2.40 14.51
CA LYS A 12 38.70 2.65 15.70
C LYS A 12 38.26 4.12 15.77
N ARG A 13 36.96 4.37 15.98
CA ARG A 13 36.43 5.30 17.01
C ARG A 13 34.90 5.25 16.98
N ASN A 14 34.33 4.50 17.93
CA ASN A 14 33.08 4.73 18.67
C ASN A 14 32.53 3.40 19.19
N ALA A 15 33.05 3.00 20.35
CA ALA A 15 32.72 1.77 21.07
C ALA A 15 31.34 1.84 21.75
N LYS A 16 30.28 2.10 20.97
CA LYS A 16 28.87 1.91 21.38
C LYS A 16 28.05 1.05 20.41
N TYR A 17 28.62 0.67 19.25
CA TYR A 17 27.95 -0.17 18.25
C TYR A 17 28.44 -1.63 18.23
N CYS A 18 29.35 -2.02 19.13
CA CYS A 18 29.99 -3.34 19.10
C CYS A 18 29.17 -4.49 19.70
N SER A 19 27.98 -4.27 20.27
CA SER A 19 27.15 -5.38 20.78
C SER A 19 26.15 -5.94 19.77
N TYR A 20 25.83 -5.22 18.69
CA TYR A 20 24.87 -5.68 17.67
C TYR A 20 25.53 -6.32 16.45
N THR A 21 26.76 -5.93 16.11
CA THR A 21 27.53 -6.54 15.02
C THR A 21 28.09 -7.91 15.39
N LEU A 22 28.33 -8.18 16.68
CA LEU A 22 28.87 -9.48 17.11
C LEU A 22 27.83 -10.61 17.06
N ASN A 23 26.55 -10.31 17.24
CA ASN A 23 25.49 -11.32 17.11
C ASN A 23 25.23 -11.71 15.64
N ILE A 24 25.56 -10.86 14.68
CA ILE A 24 25.42 -11.21 13.25
C ILE A 24 26.63 -11.99 12.75
N ALA A 25 27.84 -11.71 13.24
CA ALA A 25 29.02 -12.50 12.91
C ALA A 25 28.88 -13.98 13.32
N LEU A 26 28.11 -14.26 14.38
CA LEU A 26 27.75 -15.62 14.81
C LEU A 26 26.50 -16.19 14.11
N CYS A 27 25.72 -15.38 13.40
CA CYS A 27 24.57 -15.86 12.61
C CYS A 27 24.92 -16.18 11.14
N ILE A 28 26.14 -15.90 10.68
CA ILE A 28 26.59 -16.24 9.31
C ILE A 28 26.91 -17.75 9.19
N SER A 29 26.95 -18.50 10.30
CA SER A 29 27.11 -19.97 10.28
C SER A 29 25.80 -20.76 10.27
N LEU A 30 24.63 -20.10 10.21
CA LEU A 30 23.34 -20.73 10.02
C LEU A 30 22.75 -20.27 8.69
N SER A 31 22.30 -21.25 7.90
CA SER A 31 21.92 -21.12 6.49
C SER A 31 21.19 -19.79 6.17
N PRO A 32 21.67 -18.96 5.21
CA PRO A 32 21.19 -17.60 4.96
C PRO A 32 19.69 -17.48 4.65
N ILE A 33 19.03 -18.60 4.37
CA ILE A 33 17.59 -18.72 4.13
C ILE A 33 16.78 -18.56 5.44
N ILE A 34 17.29 -19.08 6.57
CA ILE A 34 16.57 -19.08 7.86
C ILE A 34 16.54 -17.66 8.45
N THR A 35 17.66 -16.94 8.34
CA THR A 35 17.82 -15.56 8.82
C THR A 35 16.92 -14.58 8.08
N LEU A 36 16.71 -14.80 6.77
CA LEU A 36 15.88 -13.95 5.92
C LEU A 36 14.38 -14.24 6.10
N GLN A 37 14.00 -15.50 6.31
CA GLN A 37 12.63 -15.83 6.72
C GLN A 37 12.30 -15.23 8.09
N HIS A 38 13.19 -15.35 9.08
CA HIS A 38 12.98 -14.69 10.38
C HIS A 38 12.89 -13.16 10.27
N PHE A 39 13.67 -12.54 9.38
CA PHE A 39 13.60 -11.12 9.10
C PHE A 39 12.26 -10.68 8.51
N LEU A 40 11.76 -11.40 7.49
CA LEU A 40 10.46 -11.16 6.84
C LEU A 40 9.27 -11.31 7.82
N HIS A 41 9.41 -12.14 8.85
CA HIS A 41 8.37 -12.36 9.87
C HIS A 41 8.55 -11.47 11.13
N SER A 42 9.67 -10.77 11.27
CA SER A 42 9.92 -9.85 12.39
C SER A 42 9.17 -8.53 12.21
N LYS A 43 8.72 -7.86 13.27
CA LYS A 43 8.10 -6.51 13.19
C LYS A 43 9.11 -5.38 12.91
N THR A 44 10.39 -5.71 12.72
CA THR A 44 11.52 -4.75 12.70
C THR A 44 12.17 -4.62 11.31
N HIS A 45 11.60 -5.19 10.25
CA HIS A 45 12.20 -5.16 8.92
C HIS A 45 12.37 -3.74 8.35
N THR A 46 11.50 -2.78 8.71
CA THR A 46 11.63 -1.36 8.35
C THR A 46 12.81 -0.65 9.04
N GLN A 47 13.49 -1.30 9.98
CA GLN A 47 14.67 -0.74 10.66
C GLN A 47 15.99 -1.11 9.97
N HIS A 48 15.95 -1.94 8.91
CA HIS A 48 17.15 -2.41 8.25
C HIS A 48 17.39 -1.71 6.89
N PRO A 49 18.57 -1.11 6.64
CA PRO A 49 18.86 -0.38 5.40
C PRO A 49 18.64 -1.20 4.11
N TYR A 50 18.99 -2.50 4.09
CA TYR A 50 18.76 -3.38 2.95
C TYR A 50 17.29 -3.50 2.50
N PHE A 51 16.31 -3.17 3.34
CA PHE A 51 14.90 -3.14 2.94
C PHE A 51 14.56 -2.02 1.94
N TYR A 52 15.41 -0.99 1.90
CA TYR A 52 15.25 0.23 1.09
C TYR A 52 16.02 0.16 -0.24
N SER A 53 16.58 -1.00 -0.58
CA SER A 53 17.32 -1.27 -1.81
C SER A 53 16.69 -2.42 -2.62
N LEU A 54 16.90 -2.44 -3.93
CA LEU A 54 16.40 -3.52 -4.78
C LEU A 54 17.17 -4.82 -4.52
N GLN A 55 16.45 -5.94 -4.35
CA GLN A 55 17.09 -7.23 -4.05
C GLN A 55 17.60 -7.92 -5.32
N LYS A 56 18.82 -8.46 -5.28
CA LYS A 56 19.42 -9.19 -6.42
C LYS A 56 18.69 -10.50 -6.74
N SER A 57 18.13 -11.16 -5.73
CA SER A 57 17.38 -12.40 -5.91
C SER A 57 15.94 -12.09 -6.32
N ALA A 58 15.48 -12.66 -7.43
CA ALA A 58 14.11 -12.48 -7.93
C ALA A 58 13.06 -12.88 -6.88
N ARG A 59 13.29 -14.00 -6.17
CA ARG A 59 12.40 -14.48 -5.11
C ARG A 59 12.32 -13.49 -3.94
N LEU A 60 13.46 -12.97 -3.49
CA LEU A 60 13.49 -12.01 -2.39
C LEU A 60 12.87 -10.67 -2.81
N ASN A 61 13.14 -10.25 -4.05
CA ASN A 61 12.57 -9.03 -4.59
C ASN A 61 11.03 -9.09 -4.63
N GLN A 62 10.47 -10.23 -5.04
CA GLN A 62 9.02 -10.44 -4.99
C GLN A 62 8.49 -10.33 -3.56
N GLN A 63 9.09 -11.03 -2.59
CA GLN A 63 8.64 -10.99 -1.19
C GLN A 63 8.72 -9.58 -0.58
N PHE A 64 9.80 -8.85 -0.86
CA PHE A 64 9.97 -7.47 -0.38
C PHE A 64 8.98 -6.53 -1.07
N THR A 65 8.66 -6.76 -2.35
CA THR A 65 7.65 -5.99 -3.09
C THR A 65 6.27 -6.18 -2.47
N GLU A 66 5.87 -7.41 -2.15
CA GLU A 66 4.59 -7.71 -1.49
C GLU A 66 4.50 -7.05 -0.09
N LEU A 67 5.60 -7.05 0.67
CA LEU A 67 5.68 -6.32 1.94
C LEU A 67 5.56 -4.81 1.75
N TRP A 68 6.27 -4.25 0.77
CA TRP A 68 6.19 -2.82 0.45
C TRP A 68 4.80 -2.40 0.02
N HIS A 69 4.10 -3.21 -0.79
CA HIS A 69 2.70 -2.96 -1.14
C HIS A 69 1.84 -2.85 0.12
N SER A 70 1.99 -3.80 1.05
CA SER A 70 1.26 -3.78 2.33
C SER A 70 1.56 -2.53 3.17
N ILE A 71 2.82 -2.09 3.21
CA ILE A 71 3.24 -0.86 3.90
C ILE A 71 2.63 0.38 3.22
N ILE A 72 2.65 0.43 1.89
CA ILE A 72 2.06 1.50 1.08
C ILE A 72 0.57 1.63 1.37
N PHE A 73 -0.19 0.54 1.29
CA PHE A 73 -1.63 0.58 1.57
C PHE A 73 -1.92 1.04 2.99
N LYS A 74 -1.18 0.52 3.97
CA LYS A 74 -1.33 0.91 5.37
C LYS A 74 -1.03 2.40 5.57
N PHE A 75 0.03 2.90 4.96
CA PHE A 75 0.40 4.33 5.01
C PHE A 75 -0.70 5.21 4.41
N CYS A 76 -1.21 4.85 3.23
CA CYS A 76 -2.27 5.60 2.56
C CYS A 76 -3.54 5.67 3.41
N LEU A 77 -3.97 4.54 3.98
CA LEU A 77 -5.15 4.48 4.84
C LEU A 77 -4.96 5.26 6.15
N GLN A 78 -3.80 5.15 6.79
CA GLN A 78 -3.55 5.81 8.08
C GLN A 78 -3.40 7.32 7.97
N ASN A 79 -2.85 7.82 6.85
CA ASN A 79 -2.56 9.24 6.67
C ASN A 79 -3.57 9.95 5.76
N GLY A 80 -4.50 9.22 5.12
CA GLY A 80 -5.41 9.79 4.12
C GLY A 80 -4.70 10.30 2.87
N VAL A 81 -3.47 9.84 2.58
CA VAL A 81 -2.66 10.26 1.44
C VAL A 81 -2.65 9.16 0.39
N PHE A 82 -3.37 9.36 -0.70
CA PHE A 82 -3.52 8.35 -1.77
C PHE A 82 -2.70 8.65 -3.01
N GLU A 83 -2.21 9.89 -3.16
CA GLU A 83 -1.25 10.23 -4.20
C GLU A 83 0.17 10.15 -3.65
N LEU A 84 0.98 9.29 -4.26
CA LEU A 84 2.37 9.06 -3.89
C LEU A 84 3.29 9.47 -5.04
N GLN A 85 4.29 10.25 -4.69
CA GLN A 85 5.39 10.68 -5.53
C GLN A 85 6.69 9.99 -5.07
N SER A 86 7.73 10.03 -5.88
CA SER A 86 8.99 9.34 -5.56
C SER A 86 9.71 9.91 -4.32
N ASP A 87 9.40 11.15 -3.94
CA ASP A 87 9.92 11.86 -2.78
C ASP A 87 8.99 11.78 -1.54
N SER A 88 7.88 11.05 -1.64
CA SER A 88 6.92 10.90 -0.54
C SER A 88 7.58 10.35 0.73
N LYS A 89 7.07 10.77 1.90
CA LYS A 89 7.64 10.40 3.22
C LYS A 89 7.85 8.90 3.40
N ILE A 90 6.94 8.08 2.87
CA ILE A 90 7.04 6.62 2.88
C ILE A 90 8.32 6.07 2.21
N PHE A 91 8.88 6.78 1.24
CA PHE A 91 10.10 6.41 0.52
C PHE A 91 11.35 7.16 0.98
N THR A 92 11.20 8.18 1.82
CA THR A 92 12.31 9.01 2.29
C THR A 92 12.62 8.82 3.77
N GLN A 93 11.74 8.17 4.54
CA GLN A 93 11.88 7.95 5.98
C GLN A 93 11.45 6.54 6.40
N PRO A 94 12.11 5.92 7.41
CA PRO A 94 13.31 6.37 8.14
C PRO A 94 14.61 6.35 7.31
N PHE A 95 14.66 5.55 6.26
CA PHE A 95 15.76 5.53 5.29
C PHE A 95 15.22 5.90 3.91
N LYS A 96 16.09 6.45 3.06
CA LYS A 96 15.73 6.81 1.68
C LYS A 96 15.80 5.56 0.80
N CYS A 97 14.69 5.23 0.15
CA CYS A 97 14.62 4.20 -0.87
C CYS A 97 15.49 4.56 -2.08
N GLU A 98 16.13 3.55 -2.65
CA GLU A 98 16.78 3.66 -3.95
C GLU A 98 15.75 3.99 -5.04
N PRO A 99 16.08 4.88 -6.00
CA PRO A 99 15.17 5.24 -7.08
C PRO A 99 14.69 4.02 -7.89
N GLU A 100 15.55 3.03 -8.13
CA GLU A 100 15.15 1.82 -8.87
C GLU A 100 14.10 1.01 -8.11
N LEU A 101 14.18 0.95 -6.78
CA LEU A 101 13.18 0.28 -5.94
C LEU A 101 11.82 1.00 -6.05
N VAL A 102 11.80 2.32 -5.91
CA VAL A 102 10.53 3.09 -5.99
C VAL A 102 9.87 2.91 -7.36
N GLN A 103 10.65 2.97 -8.44
CA GLN A 103 10.15 2.71 -9.79
C GLN A 103 9.61 1.29 -9.95
N HIS A 104 10.30 0.28 -9.37
CA HIS A 104 9.84 -1.10 -9.37
C HIS A 104 8.49 -1.26 -8.65
N LEU A 105 8.35 -0.65 -7.47
CA LEU A 105 7.11 -0.66 -6.69
C LEU A 105 5.95 -0.01 -7.45
N PHE A 106 6.19 1.17 -8.06
CA PHE A 106 5.16 1.84 -8.86
C PHE A 106 4.72 0.99 -10.05
N LYS A 107 5.69 0.43 -10.79
CA LYS A 107 5.39 -0.47 -11.91
C LYS A 107 4.58 -1.69 -11.46
N SER A 108 4.96 -2.28 -10.32
CA SER A 108 4.26 -3.44 -9.75
C SER A 108 2.80 -3.11 -9.39
N LEU A 109 2.56 -2.01 -8.69
CA LEU A 109 1.20 -1.55 -8.33
C LEU A 109 0.33 -1.23 -9.55
N LEU A 110 0.90 -0.60 -10.58
CA LEU A 110 0.20 -0.31 -11.83
C LEU A 110 -0.18 -1.60 -12.58
N MET A 111 0.75 -2.56 -12.70
CA MET A 111 0.48 -3.85 -13.34
C MET A 111 -0.60 -4.65 -12.61
N GLN A 112 -0.63 -4.58 -11.28
CA GLN A 112 -1.65 -5.24 -10.46
C GLN A 112 -2.99 -4.47 -10.43
N LYS A 113 -3.12 -3.35 -11.16
CA LYS A 113 -4.30 -2.46 -11.14
C LYS A 113 -4.65 -1.96 -9.74
N GLN A 114 -3.64 -1.84 -8.88
CA GLN A 114 -3.75 -1.32 -7.51
C GLN A 114 -3.33 0.15 -7.42
N ALA A 115 -2.96 0.75 -8.53
CA ALA A 115 -2.70 2.17 -8.66
C ALA A 115 -3.04 2.67 -10.07
N VAL A 116 -3.20 3.98 -10.20
CA VAL A 116 -3.32 4.68 -11.48
C VAL A 116 -2.18 5.69 -11.60
N LYS A 117 -1.64 5.88 -12.80
CA LYS A 117 -0.56 6.85 -13.03
C LYS A 117 -1.12 8.27 -12.99
N THR A 118 -0.44 9.18 -12.29
CA THR A 118 -0.73 10.62 -12.31
C THR A 118 0.43 11.37 -12.98
N ASN A 119 0.30 12.70 -13.13
CA ASN A 119 1.34 13.53 -13.73
C ASN A 119 2.65 13.49 -12.95
N ASN A 120 2.56 13.38 -11.61
CA ASN A 120 3.71 13.51 -10.72
C ASN A 120 4.04 12.21 -9.95
N GLY A 121 3.30 11.13 -10.17
CA GLY A 121 3.51 9.87 -9.46
C GLY A 121 2.43 8.83 -9.73
N ILE A 122 1.93 8.22 -8.67
CA ILE A 122 0.83 7.26 -8.72
C ILE A 122 -0.24 7.61 -7.70
N LYS A 123 -1.48 7.23 -8.01
CA LYS A 123 -2.62 7.27 -7.11
C LYS A 123 -2.95 5.83 -6.70
N VAL A 124 -2.76 5.52 -5.43
CA VAL A 124 -2.91 4.17 -4.86
C VAL A 124 -4.40 3.89 -4.61
N LEU A 125 -4.85 2.75 -5.12
CA LEU A 125 -6.19 2.22 -4.90
C LEU A 125 -6.16 1.25 -3.72
N THR A 126 -6.43 1.76 -2.51
CA THR A 126 -6.32 1.00 -1.24
C THR A 126 -7.40 -0.06 -1.06
N VAL A 127 -8.51 0.07 -1.79
CA VAL A 127 -9.64 -0.86 -1.76
C VAL A 127 -10.05 -1.12 -3.21
N SER A 128 -10.25 -2.39 -3.57
CA SER A 128 -10.82 -2.71 -4.88
C SER A 128 -12.26 -2.22 -4.95
N SER A 129 -12.73 -1.82 -6.12
CA SER A 129 -14.12 -1.39 -6.31
C SER A 129 -15.11 -2.45 -5.81
N ALA A 130 -14.84 -3.74 -6.04
CA ALA A 130 -15.65 -4.84 -5.53
C ALA A 130 -15.69 -4.91 -4.00
N LYS A 131 -14.54 -4.74 -3.32
CA LYS A 131 -14.51 -4.76 -1.85
C LYS A 131 -15.17 -3.51 -1.25
N GLY A 132 -14.98 -2.37 -1.89
CA GLY A 132 -15.64 -1.11 -1.53
C GLY A 132 -17.16 -1.21 -1.67
N ALA A 133 -17.63 -1.76 -2.80
CA ALA A 133 -19.05 -2.04 -3.06
C ALA A 133 -19.65 -2.97 -2.00
N GLN A 134 -18.94 -4.05 -1.62
CA GLN A 134 -19.41 -4.95 -0.56
C GLN A 134 -19.57 -4.22 0.78
N ILE A 135 -18.56 -3.46 1.22
CA ILE A 135 -18.60 -2.70 2.48
C ILE A 135 -19.77 -1.70 2.45
N MET A 136 -19.96 -1.06 1.29
CA MET A 136 -21.03 -0.10 1.08
C MET A 136 -22.41 -0.75 1.19
N ILE A 137 -22.66 -1.86 0.48
CA ILE A 137 -23.93 -2.60 0.54
C ILE A 137 -24.24 -3.04 1.96
N GLU A 138 -23.27 -3.66 2.66
CA GLU A 138 -23.47 -4.18 4.01
C GLU A 138 -23.96 -3.11 4.98
N LYS A 139 -23.45 -1.88 4.85
CA LYS A 139 -23.92 -0.75 5.65
C LYS A 139 -25.19 -0.10 5.12
N MET A 140 -25.36 0.01 3.80
CA MET A 140 -26.57 0.60 3.23
C MET A 140 -27.81 -0.22 3.58
N LYS A 141 -27.71 -1.55 3.60
CA LYS A 141 -28.82 -2.44 4.00
C LYS A 141 -29.34 -2.19 5.42
N THR A 142 -28.48 -1.69 6.32
CA THR A 142 -28.87 -1.41 7.70
C THR A 142 -29.38 0.02 7.90
N LEU A 143 -29.06 0.94 6.98
CA LEU A 143 -29.30 2.37 7.13
C LEU A 143 -30.38 2.92 6.20
N PHE A 144 -30.59 2.28 5.05
CA PHE A 144 -31.43 2.81 3.97
C PHE A 144 -32.48 1.82 3.50
N MET A 145 -33.61 2.37 3.07
CA MET A 145 -34.68 1.63 2.42
C MET A 145 -34.61 1.87 0.90
N GLU A 146 -35.50 1.22 0.15
CA GLU A 146 -35.61 1.47 -1.29
C GLU A 146 -36.18 2.87 -1.56
N ASP A 147 -35.29 3.86 -1.65
CA ASP A 147 -35.62 5.26 -1.90
C ASP A 147 -34.46 6.01 -2.60
N ILE A 148 -34.66 7.29 -2.88
CA ILE A 148 -33.66 8.20 -3.44
C ILE A 148 -33.02 9.00 -2.31
N TYR A 149 -31.69 8.96 -2.25
CA TYR A 149 -30.90 9.70 -1.27
C TYR A 149 -29.94 10.65 -1.96
N LEU A 150 -29.55 11.72 -1.27
CA LEU A 150 -28.49 12.61 -1.72
C LEU A 150 -27.14 11.87 -1.71
N GLU A 151 -26.25 12.24 -2.62
CA GLU A 151 -24.91 11.65 -2.70
C GLU A 151 -24.11 11.83 -1.41
N SER A 152 -24.30 12.97 -0.73
CA SER A 152 -23.69 13.28 0.57
C SER A 152 -24.18 12.34 1.69
N GLU A 153 -25.46 11.96 1.69
CA GLU A 153 -26.03 11.02 2.66
C GLU A 153 -25.47 9.60 2.45
N ILE A 154 -25.31 9.21 1.18
CA ILE A 154 -24.69 7.94 0.82
C ILE A 154 -23.20 7.92 1.20
N ARG A 155 -22.47 9.04 1.02
CA ARG A 155 -21.07 9.14 1.46
C ARG A 155 -20.88 9.00 2.96
N ASP A 156 -21.87 9.41 3.75
CA ASP A 156 -21.81 9.28 5.20
C ASP A 156 -21.73 7.83 5.67
N VAL A 157 -22.17 6.87 4.85
CA VAL A 157 -21.98 5.42 5.08
C VAL A 157 -20.50 5.06 5.21
N PHE A 158 -19.64 5.75 4.47
CA PHE A 158 -18.21 5.52 4.48
C PHE A 158 -17.55 6.00 5.77
N LYS A 159 -18.22 6.83 6.60
CA LYS A 159 -17.67 7.24 7.91
C LYS A 159 -17.29 6.02 8.76
N GLY A 160 -16.08 6.04 9.28
CA GLY A 160 -15.50 4.95 10.07
C GLY A 160 -15.07 3.71 9.27
N THR A 161 -15.04 3.78 7.94
CA THR A 161 -14.57 2.69 7.08
C THR A 161 -13.25 3.02 6.39
N VAL A 162 -12.59 2.00 5.84
CA VAL A 162 -11.37 2.17 5.02
C VAL A 162 -11.59 2.97 3.73
N ILE A 163 -12.84 3.19 3.33
CA ILE A 163 -13.22 3.97 2.14
C ILE A 163 -13.63 5.41 2.47
N GLN A 164 -13.65 5.84 3.74
CA GLN A 164 -14.03 7.20 4.15
C GLN A 164 -13.26 8.31 3.41
N ASN A 165 -11.96 8.09 3.23
CA ASN A 165 -11.06 9.05 2.58
C ASN A 165 -10.66 8.58 1.17
N ALA A 166 -11.36 7.59 0.61
CA ALA A 166 -11.02 7.08 -0.70
C ALA A 166 -11.16 8.19 -1.75
N PRO A 167 -10.25 8.26 -2.74
CA PRO A 167 -10.39 9.23 -3.82
C PRO A 167 -11.67 9.07 -4.63
N GLU A 168 -12.13 10.17 -5.23
CA GLU A 168 -13.33 10.23 -6.08
C GLU A 168 -13.40 9.14 -7.14
N GLU A 169 -12.29 8.77 -7.77
CA GLU A 169 -12.25 7.74 -8.80
C GLU A 169 -12.54 6.34 -8.23
N ILE A 170 -12.14 6.08 -6.98
CA ILE A 170 -12.50 4.85 -6.28
C ILE A 170 -13.98 4.87 -5.95
N ILE A 171 -14.48 5.98 -5.42
CA ILE A 171 -15.90 6.14 -5.09
C ILE A 171 -16.77 5.96 -6.34
N ASN A 172 -16.40 6.62 -7.44
CA ASN A 172 -17.05 6.47 -8.74
C ASN A 172 -16.97 5.04 -9.27
N SER A 173 -15.82 4.35 -9.09
CA SER A 173 -15.68 2.95 -9.49
C SER A 173 -16.55 2.02 -8.63
N ILE A 174 -16.74 2.32 -7.34
CA ILE A 174 -17.67 1.62 -6.45
C ILE A 174 -19.10 1.84 -6.93
N TYR A 175 -19.52 3.08 -7.20
CA TYR A 175 -20.86 3.36 -7.72
C TYR A 175 -21.13 2.63 -9.03
N GLN A 176 -20.19 2.66 -9.99
CA GLN A 176 -20.31 1.93 -11.26
C GLN A 176 -20.45 0.41 -11.05
N GLN A 177 -19.73 -0.14 -10.07
CA GLN A 177 -19.86 -1.56 -9.73
C GLN A 177 -21.26 -1.88 -9.20
N LEU A 178 -21.77 -1.05 -8.29
CA LEU A 178 -23.10 -1.21 -7.70
C LEU A 178 -24.24 -1.02 -8.71
N GLU A 179 -24.08 -0.11 -9.67
CA GLU A 179 -25.02 0.05 -10.78
C GLU A 179 -25.04 -1.19 -11.68
N ARG A 180 -23.87 -1.76 -12.01
CA ARG A 180 -23.79 -3.01 -12.79
C ARG A 180 -24.46 -4.18 -12.07
N GLU A 181 -24.35 -4.22 -10.75
CA GLU A 181 -25.00 -5.22 -9.88
C GLU A 181 -26.47 -4.89 -9.57
N LYS A 182 -27.01 -3.81 -10.16
CA LYS A 182 -28.39 -3.33 -9.98
C LYS A 182 -28.77 -3.05 -8.52
N GLN A 183 -27.78 -2.73 -7.68
CA GLN A 183 -27.99 -2.41 -6.27
C GLN A 183 -28.32 -0.94 -6.07
N ILE A 184 -27.83 -0.08 -6.97
CA ILE A 184 -28.14 1.36 -6.99
C ILE A 184 -28.38 1.86 -8.42
N THR A 185 -28.89 3.08 -8.54
CA THR A 185 -28.87 3.88 -9.78
C THR A 185 -28.40 5.28 -9.46
N VAL A 186 -27.38 5.75 -10.17
CA VAL A 186 -26.81 7.09 -9.99
C VAL A 186 -27.62 8.07 -10.84
N ILE A 187 -28.17 9.09 -10.19
CA ILE A 187 -28.90 10.19 -10.81
C ILE A 187 -27.93 11.35 -10.99
N LYS A 188 -27.77 11.82 -12.23
CA LYS A 188 -26.83 12.88 -12.59
C LYS A 188 -27.56 14.11 -13.08
N ALA A 189 -27.02 15.28 -12.73
CA ALA A 189 -27.44 16.56 -13.30
C ALA A 189 -27.01 16.69 -14.76
N GLU A 190 -27.50 17.72 -15.44
CA GLU A 190 -27.11 18.07 -16.81
C GLU A 190 -25.61 18.37 -16.97
N ASP A 191 -24.95 18.84 -15.90
CA ASP A 191 -23.51 19.12 -15.87
C ASP A 191 -22.65 17.87 -15.63
N GLY A 192 -23.27 16.71 -15.42
CA GLY A 192 -22.61 15.42 -15.17
C GLY A 192 -22.25 15.16 -13.69
N SER A 193 -22.54 16.10 -12.78
CA SER A 193 -22.42 15.89 -11.33
C SER A 193 -23.48 14.89 -10.83
N ILE A 194 -23.20 14.22 -9.71
CA ILE A 194 -24.14 13.25 -9.11
C ILE A 194 -25.06 14.02 -8.16
N GLU A 195 -26.35 14.07 -8.47
CA GLU A 195 -27.37 14.73 -7.64
C GLU A 195 -27.95 13.79 -6.58
N GLY A 196 -28.09 12.51 -6.92
CA GLY A 196 -28.72 11.54 -6.03
C GLY A 196 -28.43 10.10 -6.43
N ILE A 197 -28.76 9.20 -5.53
CA ILE A 197 -28.57 7.76 -5.70
C ILE A 197 -29.86 7.08 -5.28
N LYS A 198 -30.50 6.39 -6.23
CA LYS A 198 -31.62 5.50 -5.94
C LYS A 198 -31.08 4.16 -5.47
N VAL A 199 -31.54 3.69 -4.32
CA VAL A 199 -31.12 2.42 -3.70
C VAL A 199 -32.15 1.34 -4.03
N HIS A 200 -31.70 0.16 -4.48
CA HIS A 200 -32.55 -1.00 -4.83
C HIS A 200 -32.31 -2.21 -3.92
N LEU A 201 -31.82 -1.97 -2.70
CA LEU A 201 -31.45 -3.01 -1.77
C LEU A 201 -32.69 -3.62 -1.13
N THR A 202 -32.94 -4.90 -1.37
CA THR A 202 -33.87 -5.69 -0.56
C THR A 202 -33.20 -6.09 0.76
N GLN A 203 -33.90 -5.87 1.87
CA GLN A 203 -33.46 -6.23 3.22
C GLN A 203 -33.27 -7.74 3.36
#